data_AF-A0A9W9D750-F1
#
_entry.id   AF-A0A9W9D750-F1
#
_cell.length_a   1.000
_cell.length_b   1.000
_cell.length_c   1.000
_cell.angle_alpha   90.00
_cell.angle_beta   90.00
_cell.angle_gamma   90.00
#
_symmetry.space_group_name_H-M   'P 1'
#
loop_
_entity.id
_entity.type
_entity.pdbx_description
1 polymer ?
#
loop_
_entity_poly.entity_id
_entity_poly.type
_entity_poly.pdbx_seq_one_letter_code
_entity_poly.pdbx_strand_id
1 'polypeptide(L)'
;MDASAKGEWLEKNESNATLWFPIDDLYNDRKEWTLKPSFHGDDEDATLLKAAQDPAVLYACSKSEVKQAIDQFTAQNALQLSNKAQKDWKSGQRSGTIRRLGVGTQNLLCTIGGFLQTFSGIAEIMKSADQQVGGLAYGTIMLLVSVAVNKQKHEDWREGVLKELSFAFPRLDTLQSIRAGKTLQLLIMDVFRLSIVFCRETVQYFAGSSIRRLRKSLSEKDMEKTTTDLRMRLSEIHKECEITMLQLLFKQQERIEELGKCIRKLDRTGRNTNDIVSGLEARAKEKFLVRLMERLELEPELQDPEVVISQVEKLLHVEFADQYYNHRAIRGMSANLLQQDPVFSTWLHQKTPGVLLIGGKNYFDHSDVELSWLSSASVWTAKSQEDNGCLLAFFCQMTHSMGRSGRYTFQQIVDSFIYQLAARHPDALYAQQKTISKTRKSTAWSDNNRTVAFEARTRLLIDLMASFENDTIFTLVIDRLDRSRACEDADEDVEALEDAVSALLDLVRNEGGKKPLVKILLAMNDLAARRLARNFDWARNFGLVTKIGWDQEVEDD
;
A
#
# COMPACT_ATOMS: atom_id res chain seq x y z
N MET A 1 7.78 -6.05 20.35
CA MET A 1 7.33 -5.44 21.61
C MET A 1 7.62 -6.43 22.71
N ASP A 2 8.76 -6.26 23.37
CA ASP A 2 9.24 -7.18 24.40
C ASP A 2 8.37 -7.11 25.65
N ALA A 3 7.85 -8.25 26.09
CA ALA A 3 7.17 -8.43 27.37
C ALA A 3 8.12 -8.33 28.60
N SER A 4 9.37 -7.90 28.40
CA SER A 4 10.44 -7.86 29.42
C SER A 4 10.52 -6.54 30.19
N ALA A 5 9.80 -5.49 29.76
CA ALA A 5 9.85 -4.17 30.41
C ALA A 5 8.77 -3.98 31.50
N LYS A 6 8.44 -4.99 32.30
CA LYS A 6 7.82 -4.75 33.62
C LYS A 6 8.91 -4.19 34.51
N GLY A 7 9.16 -2.88 34.37
CA GLY A 7 10.17 -2.18 35.15
C GLY A 7 9.93 -2.40 36.64
N GLU A 8 10.96 -2.86 37.35
CA GLU A 8 10.92 -3.01 38.79
C GLU A 8 10.73 -1.62 39.41
N TRP A 9 9.53 -1.39 39.93
CA TRP A 9 9.16 -0.10 40.50
C TRP A 9 9.99 0.24 41.73
N LEU A 10 10.41 -0.77 42.49
CA LEU A 10 11.05 -0.65 43.79
C LEU A 10 11.88 -1.91 44.04
N GLU A 11 13.06 -2.02 43.41
CA GLU A 11 14.02 -3.06 43.81
C GLU A 11 14.56 -2.75 45.21
N LYS A 12 14.58 -3.77 46.06
CA LYS A 12 15.13 -3.70 47.43
C LYS A 12 16.65 -3.84 47.37
N ASN A 13 17.34 -2.81 46.86
CA ASN A 13 18.79 -2.73 46.79
C ASN A 13 19.34 -1.81 47.89
N GLU A 14 20.59 -1.99 48.30
CA GLU A 14 21.23 -1.21 49.40
C GLU A 14 21.17 0.31 49.17
N SER A 15 21.15 0.76 47.90
CA SER A 15 20.99 2.16 47.51
C SER A 15 19.60 2.74 47.77
N ASN A 16 18.59 1.89 48.02
CA ASN A 16 17.21 2.25 48.27
C ASN A 16 16.79 2.08 49.74
N ALA A 17 17.71 1.77 50.65
CA ALA A 17 17.38 1.55 52.07
C ALA A 17 16.61 2.73 52.71
N THR A 18 16.88 3.97 52.28
CA THR A 18 16.17 5.17 52.75
C THR A 18 14.75 5.30 52.22
N LEU A 19 14.43 4.72 51.07
CA LEU A 19 13.06 4.68 50.55
C LEU A 19 12.17 3.80 51.44
N TRP A 20 12.71 2.69 51.97
CA TRP A 20 11.95 1.71 52.75
C TRP A 20 11.70 2.08 54.21
N PHE A 21 12.44 3.07 54.75
CA PHE A 21 12.30 3.52 56.13
C PHE A 21 10.85 3.76 56.60
N PRO A 22 9.97 4.45 55.83
CA PRO A 22 8.58 4.67 56.24
C PRO A 22 7.73 3.39 56.29
N ILE A 23 8.12 2.36 55.55
CA ILE A 23 7.46 1.05 55.55
C ILE A 23 7.96 0.21 56.73
N ASP A 24 9.25 0.27 57.02
CA ASP A 24 9.84 -0.37 58.20
C ASP A 24 9.26 0.24 59.48
N ASP A 25 9.02 1.55 59.50
CA ASP A 25 8.28 2.23 60.58
C ASP A 25 6.86 1.66 60.74
N LEU A 26 6.08 1.49 59.66
CA LEU A 26 4.74 0.86 59.75
C LEU A 26 4.77 -0.56 60.31
N TYR A 27 5.85 -1.29 59.98
CA TYR A 27 6.10 -2.65 60.44
C TYR A 27 6.49 -2.68 61.92
N ASN A 28 7.26 -1.70 62.38
CA ASN A 28 7.66 -1.55 63.78
C ASN A 28 6.50 -1.05 64.65
N ASP A 29 5.77 -0.02 64.21
CA ASP A 29 4.55 0.51 64.83
C ASP A 29 3.47 -0.56 65.03
N ARG A 30 3.49 -1.61 64.21
CA ARG A 30 2.59 -2.76 64.38
C ARG A 30 2.73 -3.41 65.75
N LYS A 31 3.96 -3.52 66.30
CA LYS A 31 4.18 -4.11 67.63
C LYS A 31 3.47 -3.31 68.72
N GLU A 32 3.24 -2.03 68.47
CA GLU A 32 2.56 -1.10 69.37
C GLU A 32 1.06 -0.99 69.08
N TRP A 33 0.61 -1.36 67.87
CA TRP A 33 -0.80 -1.40 67.47
C TRP A 33 -1.56 -2.58 68.09
N THR A 34 -1.57 -2.65 69.41
CA THR A 34 -2.42 -3.54 70.18
C THR A 34 -3.75 -2.86 70.43
N LEU A 35 -4.82 -3.29 69.75
CA LEU A 35 -6.18 -2.89 70.11
C LEU A 35 -6.43 -3.33 71.56
N LYS A 36 -6.30 -2.39 72.53
CA LYS A 36 -6.53 -2.70 73.95
C LYS A 36 -7.98 -3.16 74.10
N PRO A 37 -8.24 -4.42 74.49
CA PRO A 37 -9.60 -4.92 74.64
C PRO A 37 -10.28 -4.11 75.75
N SER A 38 -11.28 -3.33 75.37
CA SER A 38 -12.20 -2.71 76.31
C SER A 38 -13.61 -3.00 75.82
N PHE A 39 -13.94 -4.29 75.77
CA PHE A 39 -15.23 -4.79 75.34
C PHE A 39 -15.80 -5.75 76.38
N HIS A 40 -16.98 -5.39 76.89
CA HIS A 40 -17.88 -6.27 77.61
C HIS A 40 -19.16 -6.33 76.77
N GLY A 41 -19.25 -7.30 75.85
CA GLY A 41 -20.44 -7.54 75.04
C GLY A 41 -20.09 -8.12 73.66
N ASP A 42 -20.65 -9.30 73.38
CA ASP A 42 -20.76 -10.07 72.13
C ASP A 42 -19.51 -10.79 71.57
N ASP A 43 -19.65 -12.12 71.36
CA ASP A 43 -18.62 -13.06 70.86
C ASP A 43 -18.10 -12.72 69.45
N GLU A 44 -18.87 -12.02 68.62
CA GLU A 44 -18.48 -11.63 67.26
C GLU A 44 -17.34 -10.58 67.27
N ASP A 45 -17.33 -9.66 68.24
CA ASP A 45 -16.30 -8.63 68.36
C ASP A 45 -14.94 -9.20 68.85
N ALA A 46 -14.95 -10.32 69.58
CA ALA A 46 -13.73 -11.04 69.99
C ALA A 46 -13.00 -11.68 68.79
N THR A 47 -13.75 -12.08 67.77
CA THR A 47 -13.20 -12.72 66.55
C THR A 47 -12.49 -11.70 65.67
N LEU A 48 -13.04 -10.48 65.54
CA LEU A 48 -12.38 -9.37 64.84
C LEU A 48 -11.12 -8.89 65.55
N LEU A 49 -11.14 -8.84 66.89
CA LEU A 49 -9.95 -8.53 67.67
C LEU A 49 -8.86 -9.58 67.48
N LYS A 50 -9.23 -10.86 67.45
CA LYS A 50 -8.28 -11.97 67.25
C LYS A 50 -7.68 -11.94 65.84
N ALA A 51 -8.47 -11.62 64.81
CA ALA A 51 -8.00 -11.42 63.45
C ALA A 51 -7.07 -10.20 63.30
N ALA A 52 -7.34 -9.11 64.03
CA ALA A 52 -6.46 -7.94 64.07
C ALA A 52 -5.13 -8.19 64.81
N GLN A 53 -5.13 -9.14 65.75
CA GLN A 53 -3.96 -9.54 66.53
C GLN A 53 -3.12 -10.63 65.85
N ASP A 54 -3.68 -11.36 64.88
CA ASP A 54 -2.95 -12.41 64.16
C ASP A 54 -2.20 -11.85 62.92
N PRO A 55 -0.86 -11.77 62.96
CA PRO A 55 -0.03 -11.43 61.80
C PRO A 55 -0.36 -12.22 60.55
N ALA A 56 -0.55 -13.53 60.69
CA ALA A 56 -0.66 -14.39 59.52
C ALA A 56 -1.91 -14.03 58.70
N VAL A 57 -2.98 -13.62 59.39
CA VAL A 57 -4.25 -13.25 58.78
C VAL A 57 -4.17 -11.91 58.06
N LEU A 58 -3.51 -10.91 58.65
CA LEU A 58 -3.40 -9.57 58.04
C LEU A 58 -2.51 -9.56 56.79
N TYR A 59 -1.43 -10.32 56.80
CA TYR A 59 -0.43 -10.29 55.72
C TYR A 59 -0.72 -11.29 54.59
N ALA A 60 -1.54 -12.31 54.85
CA ALA A 60 -2.00 -13.23 53.81
C ALA A 60 -3.14 -12.64 52.97
N CYS A 61 -3.74 -11.52 53.41
CA CYS A 61 -4.93 -10.98 52.79
C CYS A 61 -4.67 -10.44 51.37
N SER A 62 -5.49 -10.87 50.43
CA SER A 62 -5.45 -10.50 49.02
C SER A 62 -6.59 -9.55 48.63
N LYS A 63 -6.39 -8.79 47.55
CA LYS A 63 -7.43 -7.92 46.96
C LYS A 63 -8.75 -8.66 46.71
N SER A 64 -8.68 -9.90 46.23
CA SER A 64 -9.86 -10.74 45.96
C SER A 64 -10.62 -11.10 47.22
N GLU A 65 -9.91 -11.41 48.31
CA GLU A 65 -10.55 -11.71 49.60
C GLU A 65 -11.21 -10.47 50.19
N VAL A 66 -10.58 -9.30 50.07
CA VAL A 66 -11.21 -8.04 50.51
C VAL A 66 -12.48 -7.75 49.74
N LYS A 67 -12.42 -7.90 48.41
CA LYS A 67 -13.58 -7.70 47.55
C LYS A 67 -14.70 -8.70 47.86
N GLN A 68 -14.34 -9.98 48.01
CA GLN A 68 -15.29 -11.03 48.36
C GLN A 68 -15.96 -10.76 49.70
N ALA A 69 -15.22 -10.28 50.70
CA ALA A 69 -15.79 -9.91 51.98
C ALA A 69 -16.73 -8.71 51.87
N ILE A 70 -16.36 -7.65 51.13
CA ILE A 70 -17.25 -6.51 50.87
C ILE A 70 -18.55 -6.98 50.19
N ASP A 71 -18.44 -7.85 49.18
CA ASP A 71 -19.59 -8.40 48.45
C ASP A 71 -20.46 -9.28 49.38
N GLN A 72 -19.85 -10.11 50.22
CA GLN A 72 -20.53 -10.95 51.21
C GLN A 72 -21.24 -10.10 52.27
N PHE A 73 -20.59 -9.09 52.83
CA PHE A 73 -21.20 -8.17 53.79
C PHE A 73 -22.34 -7.38 53.17
N THR A 74 -22.19 -6.94 51.92
CA THR A 74 -23.26 -6.25 51.18
C THR A 74 -24.47 -7.18 50.99
N ALA A 75 -24.24 -8.44 50.60
CA ALA A 75 -25.29 -9.43 50.44
C ALA A 75 -25.96 -9.82 51.77
N GLN A 76 -25.18 -10.04 52.83
CA GLN A 76 -25.68 -10.34 54.17
C GLN A 76 -26.53 -9.19 54.71
N ASN A 77 -26.08 -7.95 54.54
CA ASN A 77 -26.83 -6.79 54.97
C ASN A 77 -28.13 -6.62 54.17
N ALA A 78 -28.11 -6.84 52.84
CA ALA A 78 -29.33 -6.84 52.02
C ALA A 78 -30.34 -7.91 52.48
N LEU A 79 -29.86 -9.10 52.84
CA LEU A 79 -30.69 -10.19 53.39
C LEU A 79 -31.24 -9.86 54.78
N GLN A 80 -30.43 -9.30 55.68
CA GLN A 80 -30.88 -8.85 57.00
C GLN A 80 -31.94 -7.75 56.89
N LEU A 81 -31.74 -6.78 55.99
CA LEU A 81 -32.70 -5.72 55.70
C LEU A 81 -34.00 -6.29 55.12
N SER A 82 -33.92 -7.26 54.21
CA SER A 82 -35.10 -7.93 53.64
C SER A 82 -35.88 -8.71 54.71
N ASN A 83 -35.20 -9.53 55.51
CA ASN A 83 -35.82 -10.32 56.60
C ASN A 83 -36.46 -9.42 57.65
N LYS A 84 -35.84 -8.29 57.97
CA LYS A 84 -36.36 -7.34 58.95
C LYS A 84 -37.49 -6.49 58.38
N ALA A 85 -37.40 -6.04 57.13
CA ALA A 85 -38.50 -5.39 56.42
C ALA A 85 -39.72 -6.32 56.29
N GLN A 86 -39.49 -7.63 56.09
CA GLN A 86 -40.55 -8.64 56.10
C GLN A 86 -41.19 -8.80 57.49
N LYS A 87 -40.39 -8.78 58.56
CA LYS A 87 -40.90 -8.79 59.95
C LYS A 87 -41.69 -7.51 60.28
N ASP A 88 -41.18 -6.35 59.88
CA ASP A 88 -41.82 -5.05 60.09
C ASP A 88 -43.12 -4.91 59.26
N TRP A 89 -43.14 -5.43 58.04
CA TRP A 89 -44.35 -5.53 57.22
C TRP A 89 -45.40 -6.45 57.87
N LYS A 90 -44.98 -7.61 58.38
CA LYS A 90 -45.85 -8.54 59.10
C LYS A 90 -46.35 -7.97 60.44
N SER A 91 -45.61 -7.09 61.10
CA SER A 91 -46.01 -6.47 62.37
C SER A 91 -46.79 -5.17 62.20
N GLY A 92 -47.00 -4.68 60.97
CA GLY A 92 -47.75 -3.46 60.69
C GLY A 92 -47.05 -2.17 61.14
N GLN A 93 -45.80 -2.23 61.59
CA GLN A 93 -45.05 -1.05 62.03
C GLN A 93 -44.44 -0.34 60.81
N ARG A 94 -44.88 0.90 60.55
CA ARG A 94 -44.23 1.79 59.56
C ARG A 94 -42.94 2.37 60.15
N SER A 95 -41.81 1.68 60.03
CA SER A 95 -40.50 2.08 60.58
C SER A 95 -39.63 2.86 59.56
N GLY A 96 -39.86 4.18 59.42
CA GLY A 96 -39.02 5.05 58.58
C GLY A 96 -37.54 5.15 59.01
N THR A 97 -37.23 4.80 60.26
CA THR A 97 -35.88 4.86 60.85
C THR A 97 -34.98 3.69 60.41
N ILE A 98 -35.57 2.52 60.09
CA ILE A 98 -34.82 1.29 59.80
C ILE A 98 -34.37 1.25 58.33
N ARG A 99 -35.20 1.78 57.42
CA ARG A 99 -34.80 1.95 56.00
C ARG A 99 -33.59 2.89 55.86
N ARG A 100 -33.45 3.89 56.73
CA ARG A 100 -32.28 4.80 56.74
C ARG A 100 -31.00 4.12 57.20
N LEU A 101 -31.07 3.15 58.12
CA LEU A 101 -29.90 2.41 58.59
C LEU A 101 -29.32 1.50 57.50
N GLY A 102 -30.15 0.77 56.76
CA GLY A 102 -29.66 -0.11 55.69
C GLY A 102 -28.96 0.62 54.54
N VAL A 103 -29.50 1.77 54.14
CA VAL A 103 -28.94 2.59 53.06
C VAL A 103 -27.57 3.15 53.46
N GLY A 104 -27.36 3.52 54.72
CA GLY A 104 -26.06 4.03 55.19
C GLY A 104 -24.93 2.99 55.13
N THR A 105 -25.19 1.72 55.48
CA THR A 105 -24.15 0.68 55.41
C THR A 105 -23.80 0.38 53.96
N GLN A 106 -24.82 0.32 53.10
CA GLN A 106 -24.63 0.04 51.69
C GLN A 106 -23.79 1.15 51.05
N ASN A 107 -24.10 2.41 51.33
CA ASN A 107 -23.33 3.54 50.83
C ASN A 107 -21.87 3.54 51.36
N LEU A 108 -21.68 3.21 52.63
CA LEU A 108 -20.34 3.08 53.22
C LEU A 108 -19.54 1.93 52.59
N LEU A 109 -20.15 0.75 52.41
CA LEU A 109 -19.53 -0.40 51.73
C LEU A 109 -19.19 -0.10 50.27
N CYS A 110 -20.09 0.60 49.55
CA CYS A 110 -19.80 1.09 48.20
C CYS A 110 -18.64 2.09 48.19
N THR A 111 -18.57 2.98 49.18
CA THR A 111 -17.49 3.97 49.32
C THR A 111 -16.15 3.31 49.63
N ILE A 112 -16.12 2.34 50.56
CA ILE A 112 -14.93 1.55 50.85
C ILE A 112 -14.52 0.71 49.63
N GLY A 113 -15.48 0.14 48.90
CA GLY A 113 -15.22 -0.56 47.65
C GLY A 113 -14.59 0.34 46.58
N GLY A 114 -15.08 1.57 46.45
CA GLY A 114 -14.49 2.61 45.58
C GLY A 114 -13.07 2.97 46.00
N PHE A 115 -12.85 3.25 47.28
CA PHE A 115 -11.52 3.50 47.84
C PHE A 115 -10.56 2.33 47.62
N LEU A 116 -10.99 1.09 47.86
CA LEU A 116 -10.18 -0.11 47.63
C LEU A 116 -9.80 -0.24 46.16
N GLN A 117 -10.74 0.00 45.24
CA GLN A 117 -10.46 -0.06 43.82
C GLN A 117 -9.38 0.94 43.42
N THR A 118 -9.46 2.18 43.89
CA THR A 118 -8.46 3.20 43.56
C THR A 118 -7.13 2.98 44.28
N PHE A 119 -7.15 2.65 45.56
CA PHE A 119 -5.96 2.37 46.36
C PHE A 119 -5.22 1.10 45.90
N SER A 120 -5.93 0.14 45.31
CA SER A 120 -5.33 -1.12 44.86
C SER A 120 -4.19 -0.94 43.85
N GLY A 121 -4.20 0.13 43.04
CA GLY A 121 -3.09 0.43 42.14
C GLY A 121 -1.78 0.67 42.91
N ILE A 122 -1.83 1.47 43.98
CA ILE A 122 -0.68 1.70 44.88
C ILE A 122 -0.35 0.44 45.68
N ALA A 123 -1.36 -0.26 46.21
CA ALA A 123 -1.12 -1.48 46.99
C ALA A 123 -0.46 -2.58 46.16
N GLU A 124 -0.83 -2.78 44.88
CA GLU A 124 -0.18 -3.73 43.99
C GLU A 124 1.23 -3.29 43.57
N ILE A 125 1.48 -1.98 43.39
CA ILE A 125 2.85 -1.45 43.19
C ILE A 125 3.72 -1.81 44.40
N MET A 126 3.21 -1.57 45.62
CA MET A 126 3.92 -1.89 46.85
C MET A 126 4.06 -3.40 47.08
N LYS A 127 3.06 -4.19 46.71
CA LYS A 127 3.10 -5.65 46.76
C LYS A 127 4.13 -6.25 45.82
N SER A 128 4.28 -5.66 44.63
CA SER A 128 5.31 -6.06 43.66
C SER A 128 6.72 -5.80 44.21
N ALA A 129 6.86 -4.83 45.11
CA ALA A 129 8.09 -4.51 45.79
C ALA A 129 8.33 -5.40 47.02
N ASP A 130 7.28 -5.67 47.81
CA ASP A 130 7.29 -6.58 48.94
C ASP A 130 5.87 -7.14 49.17
N GLN A 131 5.71 -8.46 48.97
CA GLN A 131 4.42 -9.14 49.06
C GLN A 131 3.75 -8.94 50.43
N GLN A 132 4.54 -8.85 51.51
CA GLN A 132 4.04 -8.68 52.87
C GLN A 132 3.45 -7.28 53.06
N VAL A 133 4.09 -6.28 52.46
CA VAL A 133 3.63 -4.89 52.50
C VAL A 133 2.29 -4.75 51.78
N GLY A 134 2.15 -5.35 50.60
CA GLY A 134 0.87 -5.44 49.89
C GLY A 134 -0.24 -6.09 50.72
N GLY A 135 0.06 -7.22 51.36
CA GLY A 135 -0.87 -7.92 52.25
C GLY A 135 -1.34 -7.05 53.42
N LEU A 136 -0.42 -6.33 54.08
CA LEU A 136 -0.73 -5.42 55.18
C LEU A 136 -1.78 -4.37 54.80
N ALA A 137 -1.68 -3.80 53.61
CA ALA A 137 -2.64 -2.82 53.11
C ALA A 137 -4.06 -3.42 53.01
N TYR A 138 -4.17 -4.58 52.37
CA TYR A 138 -5.45 -5.27 52.19
C TYR A 138 -6.03 -5.77 53.52
N GLY A 139 -5.20 -6.32 54.41
CA GLY A 139 -5.60 -6.71 55.75
C GLY A 139 -6.11 -5.55 56.59
N THR A 140 -5.46 -4.38 56.51
CA THR A 140 -5.90 -3.18 57.25
C THR A 140 -7.25 -2.67 56.74
N ILE A 141 -7.48 -2.69 55.42
CA ILE A 141 -8.78 -2.34 54.83
C ILE A 141 -9.86 -3.36 55.22
N MET A 142 -9.51 -4.65 55.32
CA MET A 142 -10.44 -5.68 55.80
C MET A 142 -10.91 -5.46 57.22
N LEU A 143 -9.99 -5.06 58.11
CA LEU A 143 -10.37 -4.66 59.47
C LEU A 143 -11.28 -3.43 59.46
N LEU A 144 -10.99 -2.46 58.60
CA LEU A 144 -11.85 -1.28 58.44
C LEU A 144 -13.27 -1.67 58.01
N VAL A 145 -13.42 -2.51 56.98
CA VAL A 145 -14.72 -3.01 56.51
C VAL A 145 -15.45 -3.71 57.65
N SER A 146 -14.78 -4.62 58.35
CA SER A 146 -15.39 -5.43 59.40
C SER A 146 -15.89 -4.58 60.58
N VAL A 147 -15.09 -3.61 61.01
CA VAL A 147 -15.44 -2.72 62.12
C VAL A 147 -16.52 -1.70 61.70
N ALA A 148 -16.47 -1.23 60.45
CA ALA A 148 -17.46 -0.31 59.89
C ALA A 148 -18.86 -0.93 59.83
N VAL A 149 -18.96 -2.22 59.44
CA VAL A 149 -20.23 -2.97 59.42
C VAL A 149 -20.82 -3.12 60.82
N ASN A 150 -19.99 -3.37 61.84
CA ASN A 150 -20.48 -3.64 63.21
C ASN A 150 -20.94 -2.41 64.00
N LYS A 151 -20.45 -1.19 63.69
CA LYS A 151 -20.63 -0.01 64.59
C LYS A 151 -21.46 1.15 64.04
N GLN A 152 -22.41 0.80 63.19
CA GLN A 152 -23.07 1.67 62.22
C GLN A 152 -24.06 2.75 62.73
N LYS A 153 -23.97 3.25 63.96
CA LYS A 153 -25.05 4.09 64.48
C LYS A 153 -24.99 5.59 64.19
N HIS A 154 -23.88 6.26 63.82
CA HIS A 154 -23.92 7.74 63.92
C HIS A 154 -23.00 8.68 63.08
N GLU A 155 -22.31 8.33 61.98
CA GLU A 155 -21.31 9.31 61.45
C GLU A 155 -21.21 9.43 59.91
N ASP A 156 -21.89 10.44 59.36
CA ASP A 156 -21.91 10.84 57.93
C ASP A 156 -20.59 11.47 57.45
N TRP A 157 -19.80 12.07 58.33
CA TRP A 157 -18.63 12.87 57.93
C TRP A 157 -17.44 12.02 57.44
N ARG A 158 -17.23 10.82 58.02
CA ARG A 158 -16.11 9.93 57.63
C ARG A 158 -16.36 9.17 56.33
N GLU A 159 -17.64 8.93 56.01
CA GLU A 159 -18.03 8.50 54.67
C GLU A 159 -17.63 9.56 53.63
N GLY A 160 -17.78 10.84 53.97
CA GLY A 160 -17.30 11.97 53.18
C GLY A 160 -15.80 11.90 52.87
N VAL A 161 -14.96 11.61 53.88
CA VAL A 161 -13.49 11.52 53.70
C VAL A 161 -13.11 10.32 52.82
N LEU A 162 -13.64 9.13 53.06
CA LEU A 162 -13.36 7.95 52.23
C LEU A 162 -13.82 8.16 50.78
N LYS A 163 -14.97 8.81 50.59
CA LYS A 163 -15.51 9.16 49.27
C LYS A 163 -14.62 10.16 48.56
N GLU A 164 -14.21 11.21 49.24
CA GLU A 164 -13.28 12.20 48.69
C GLU A 164 -11.94 11.58 48.33
N LEU A 165 -11.38 10.73 49.20
CA LEU A 165 -10.15 10.00 48.90
C LEU A 165 -10.31 9.11 47.67
N SER A 166 -11.44 8.39 47.54
CA SER A 166 -11.73 7.59 46.34
C SER A 166 -11.77 8.41 45.04
N PHE A 167 -12.09 9.70 45.11
CA PHE A 167 -12.01 10.61 43.97
C PHE A 167 -10.62 11.23 43.79
N ALA A 168 -9.88 11.45 44.88
CA ALA A 168 -8.56 12.07 44.88
C ALA A 168 -7.43 11.12 44.48
N PHE A 169 -7.62 9.81 44.66
CA PHE A 169 -6.70 8.83 44.09
C PHE A 169 -6.77 8.93 42.57
N PRO A 170 -5.64 9.19 41.88
CA PRO A 170 -5.57 9.03 40.43
C PRO A 170 -6.13 7.65 40.03
N ARG A 171 -6.44 7.44 38.73
CA ARG A 171 -6.61 6.07 38.23
C ARG A 171 -5.24 5.39 38.24
N LEU A 172 -4.79 4.96 39.42
CA LEU A 172 -3.42 4.54 39.70
C LEU A 172 -2.99 3.33 38.88
N ASP A 173 -3.93 2.63 38.24
CA ASP A 173 -3.65 1.64 37.19
C ASP A 173 -2.81 2.24 36.04
N THR A 174 -2.99 3.53 35.71
CA THR A 174 -2.15 4.22 34.72
C THR A 174 -0.73 4.46 35.23
N LEU A 175 -0.52 4.54 36.55
CA LEU A 175 0.83 4.70 37.09
C LEU A 175 1.70 3.53 36.68
N GLN A 176 1.21 2.29 36.74
CA GLN A 176 1.96 1.09 36.40
C GLN A 176 2.60 1.12 35.00
N SER A 177 2.02 1.89 34.07
CA SER A 177 2.54 2.07 32.70
C SER A 177 3.64 3.12 32.57
N ILE A 178 3.78 4.02 33.54
CA ILE A 178 4.74 5.12 33.55
C ILE A 178 6.00 4.64 34.28
N ARG A 179 7.18 4.77 33.68
CA ARG A 179 8.43 4.50 34.40
C ARG A 179 8.61 5.57 35.49
N ALA A 180 8.36 5.22 36.75
CA ALA A 180 8.44 6.19 37.84
C ALA A 180 9.87 6.67 38.09
N GLY A 181 10.01 7.99 38.21
CA GLY A 181 11.20 8.59 38.80
C GLY A 181 11.23 8.38 40.32
N LYS A 182 12.40 8.62 40.93
CA LYS A 182 12.62 8.48 42.38
C LYS A 182 11.64 9.32 43.21
N THR A 183 11.29 10.52 42.74
CA THR A 183 10.31 11.40 43.39
C THR A 183 8.93 10.76 43.45
N LEU A 184 8.46 10.22 42.32
CA LEU A 184 7.15 9.57 42.23
C LEU A 184 7.07 8.31 43.10
N GLN A 185 8.15 7.52 43.16
CA GLN A 185 8.26 6.37 44.06
C GLN A 185 8.09 6.77 45.53
N LEU A 186 8.79 7.81 45.99
CA LEU A 186 8.68 8.32 47.36
C LEU A 186 7.25 8.80 47.68
N LEU A 187 6.63 9.52 46.76
CA LEU A 187 5.25 10.00 46.94
C LEU A 187 4.24 8.84 47.03
N ILE A 188 4.41 7.79 46.21
CA ILE A 188 3.59 6.58 46.27
C ILE A 188 3.74 5.87 47.62
N MET A 189 4.97 5.76 48.12
CA MET A 189 5.24 5.16 49.43
C MET A 189 4.63 5.99 50.58
N ASP A 190 4.74 7.31 50.52
CA ASP A 190 4.11 8.22 51.49
C ASP A 190 2.58 8.06 51.49
N VAL A 191 1.95 8.05 50.31
CA VAL A 191 0.50 7.85 50.16
C VAL A 191 0.08 6.47 50.68
N PHE A 192 0.86 5.43 50.38
CA PHE A 192 0.61 4.08 50.90
C PHE A 192 0.63 4.06 52.42
N ARG A 193 1.66 4.64 53.03
CA ARG A 193 1.79 4.75 54.48
C ARG A 193 0.63 5.51 55.10
N LEU A 194 0.35 6.72 54.60
CA LEU A 194 -0.73 7.57 55.11
C LEU A 194 -2.09 6.89 54.98
N SER A 195 -2.33 6.11 53.93
CA SER A 195 -3.56 5.34 53.75
C SER A 195 -3.72 4.24 54.80
N ILE A 196 -2.63 3.53 55.15
CA ILE A 196 -2.65 2.53 56.22
C ILE A 196 -2.87 3.20 57.58
N VAL A 197 -2.15 4.29 57.86
CA VAL A 197 -2.33 5.07 59.11
C VAL A 197 -3.77 5.54 59.24
N PHE A 198 -4.33 6.13 58.18
CA PHE A 198 -5.72 6.55 58.13
C PHE A 198 -6.70 5.40 58.41
N CYS A 199 -6.50 4.24 57.79
CA CYS A 199 -7.35 3.07 58.03
C CYS A 199 -7.22 2.58 59.49
N ARG A 200 -6.01 2.56 60.06
CA ARG A 200 -5.76 2.18 61.46
C ARG A 200 -6.42 3.15 62.44
N GLU A 201 -6.28 4.45 62.23
CA GLU A 201 -6.93 5.50 63.03
C GLU A 201 -8.44 5.37 62.97
N THR A 202 -8.98 5.10 61.78
CA THR A 202 -10.42 4.88 61.57
C THR A 202 -10.91 3.63 62.30
N VAL A 203 -10.17 2.52 62.21
CA VAL A 203 -10.46 1.27 62.95
C VAL A 203 -10.43 1.50 64.45
N GLN A 204 -9.40 2.18 64.98
CA GLN A 204 -9.30 2.49 66.41
C GLN A 204 -10.43 3.39 66.88
N TYR A 205 -10.79 4.37 66.08
CA TYR A 205 -11.91 5.26 66.35
C TYR A 205 -13.19 4.46 66.53
N PHE A 206 -13.51 3.62 65.54
CA PHE A 206 -14.71 2.81 65.61
C PHE A 206 -14.63 1.80 66.75
N ALA A 207 -13.49 1.14 66.98
CA ALA A 207 -13.29 0.18 68.07
C ALA A 207 -13.49 0.80 69.48
N GLY A 208 -13.39 2.11 69.67
CA GLY A 208 -13.67 2.76 70.96
C GLY A 208 -15.11 2.62 71.48
N SER A 209 -15.30 2.69 72.81
CA SER A 209 -16.63 2.76 73.43
C SER A 209 -17.31 4.11 73.20
N SER A 210 -18.64 4.16 73.11
CA SER A 210 -19.44 5.38 72.83
C SER A 210 -19.13 6.56 73.76
N ILE A 211 -18.84 6.29 75.05
CA ILE A 211 -18.51 7.32 76.05
C ILE A 211 -17.06 7.83 75.89
N ARG A 212 -16.15 6.99 75.38
CA ARG A 212 -14.74 7.37 75.11
C ARG A 212 -14.61 8.11 73.77
N ARG A 213 -15.52 7.85 72.82
CA ARG A 213 -15.65 8.61 71.55
C ARG A 213 -15.97 10.08 71.80
N LEU A 214 -16.90 10.37 72.71
CA LEU A 214 -17.22 11.73 73.16
C LEU A 214 -16.06 12.47 73.86
N ARG A 215 -15.11 11.74 74.48
CA ARG A 215 -13.96 12.32 75.21
C ARG A 215 -12.69 12.49 74.36
N LYS A 216 -12.66 11.97 73.12
CA LYS A 216 -11.47 12.01 72.26
C LYS A 216 -11.64 13.04 71.12
N SER A 217 -11.69 14.33 71.45
CA SER A 217 -11.48 15.40 70.45
C SER A 217 -10.08 15.42 69.86
N LEU A 218 -9.13 14.69 70.47
CA LEU A 218 -7.75 14.52 69.98
C LEU A 218 -7.69 13.60 68.73
N SER A 219 -8.54 12.58 68.65
CA SER A 219 -8.53 11.63 67.52
C SER A 219 -9.02 12.22 66.20
N GLU A 220 -9.83 13.28 66.27
CA GLU A 220 -10.38 13.96 65.10
C GLU A 220 -9.32 14.84 64.42
N LYS A 221 -8.49 15.53 65.22
CA LYS A 221 -7.37 16.34 64.72
C LYS A 221 -6.29 15.51 64.06
N ASP A 222 -5.96 14.35 64.62
CA ASP A 222 -4.94 13.46 64.05
C ASP A 222 -5.41 12.93 62.68
N MET A 223 -6.66 12.47 62.58
CA MET A 223 -7.21 11.96 61.33
C MET A 223 -7.42 13.06 60.28
N GLU A 224 -7.80 14.29 60.70
CA GLU A 224 -7.89 15.46 59.80
C GLU A 224 -6.51 15.83 59.23
N LYS A 225 -5.47 15.78 60.08
CA LYS A 225 -4.08 15.96 59.64
C LYS A 225 -3.66 14.88 58.65
N THR A 226 -3.87 13.60 58.97
CA THR A 226 -3.56 12.47 58.07
C THR A 226 -4.29 12.62 56.73
N THR A 227 -5.56 13.05 56.74
CA THR A 227 -6.35 13.28 55.53
C THR A 227 -5.78 14.44 54.70
N THR A 228 -5.37 15.52 55.36
CA THR A 228 -4.79 16.69 54.69
C THR A 228 -3.44 16.36 54.05
N ASP A 229 -2.59 15.64 54.77
CA ASP A 229 -1.30 15.16 54.26
C ASP A 229 -1.51 14.21 53.07
N LEU A 230 -2.48 13.29 53.17
CA LEU A 230 -2.83 12.37 52.09
C LEU A 230 -3.30 13.13 50.83
N ARG A 231 -4.16 14.15 50.97
CA ARG A 231 -4.59 15.02 49.85
C ARG A 231 -3.39 15.72 49.20
N MET A 232 -2.50 16.28 50.00
CA MET A 232 -1.31 16.98 49.52
C MET A 232 -0.43 16.04 48.69
N ARG A 233 -0.13 14.85 49.24
CA ARG A 233 0.70 13.85 48.56
C ARG A 233 0.04 13.31 47.29
N LEU A 234 -1.27 13.09 47.28
CA LEU A 234 -2.00 12.68 46.08
C LEU A 234 -1.94 13.76 44.98
N SER A 235 -2.04 15.04 45.35
CA SER A 235 -1.87 16.14 44.39
C SER A 235 -0.45 16.22 43.84
N GLU A 236 0.56 15.96 44.67
CA GLU A 236 1.96 15.88 44.23
C GLU A 236 2.20 14.72 43.26
N ILE A 237 1.64 13.52 43.54
CA ILE A 237 1.67 12.38 42.60
C ILE A 237 1.09 12.79 41.26
N HIS A 238 -0.08 13.45 41.27
CA HIS A 238 -0.75 13.87 40.04
C HIS A 238 0.13 14.79 39.19
N LYS A 239 0.71 15.84 39.82
CA LYS A 239 1.62 16.78 39.13
C LYS A 239 2.86 16.10 38.57
N GLU A 240 3.49 15.21 39.34
CA GLU A 240 4.70 14.52 38.90
C GLU A 240 4.41 13.58 37.71
N CYS A 241 3.22 12.97 37.68
CA CYS A 241 2.77 12.17 36.54
C CYS A 241 2.56 13.02 35.28
N GLU A 242 1.92 14.18 35.42
CA GLU A 242 1.76 15.11 34.29
C GLU A 242 3.11 15.56 33.73
N ILE A 243 4.04 15.94 34.61
CA ILE A 243 5.41 16.34 34.21
C ILE A 243 6.10 15.21 33.46
N THR A 244 6.05 13.98 34.00
CA THR A 244 6.69 12.81 33.38
C THR A 244 6.07 12.50 32.01
N MET A 245 4.75 12.60 31.89
CA MET A 245 4.03 12.36 30.65
C MET A 245 4.37 13.41 29.59
N LEU A 246 4.45 14.69 29.96
CA LEU A 246 4.87 15.77 29.06
C LEU A 246 6.30 15.56 28.54
N GLN A 247 7.24 15.18 29.42
CA GLN A 247 8.62 14.89 29.00
C GLN A 247 8.68 13.73 28.00
N LEU A 248 7.90 12.67 28.21
CA LEU A 248 7.79 11.55 27.27
C LEU A 248 7.22 12.01 25.93
N LEU A 249 6.18 12.84 25.92
CA LEU A 249 5.61 13.39 24.68
C LEU A 249 6.64 14.21 23.89
N PHE A 250 7.38 15.10 24.55
CA PHE A 250 8.45 15.87 23.88
C PHE A 250 9.51 14.98 23.26
N LYS A 251 9.96 13.94 24.00
CA LYS A 251 10.95 12.99 23.49
C LYS A 251 10.43 12.17 22.29
N GLN A 252 9.15 11.84 22.28
CA GLN A 252 8.53 11.16 21.14
C GLN A 252 8.40 12.09 19.93
N GLN A 253 8.07 13.37 20.16
CA GLN A 253 7.98 14.36 19.10
C GLN A 253 9.34 14.59 18.42
N GLU A 254 10.43 14.68 19.18
CA GLU A 254 11.80 14.79 18.65
C GLU A 254 12.16 13.60 17.76
N ARG A 255 11.86 12.37 18.21
CA ARG A 255 12.07 11.14 17.42
C ARG A 255 11.27 11.13 16.11
N ILE A 256 10.03 11.61 16.14
CA ILE A 256 9.20 11.72 14.93
C ILE A 256 9.82 12.71 13.95
N GLU A 257 10.37 13.83 14.43
CA GLU A 257 11.02 14.82 13.57
C GLU A 257 12.30 14.26 12.92
N GLU A 258 13.12 13.53 13.67
CA GLU A 258 14.31 12.84 13.15
C GLU A 258 13.97 11.80 12.09
N LEU A 259 12.95 10.98 12.34
CA LEU A 259 12.43 10.02 11.36
C LEU A 259 11.96 10.74 10.09
N GLY A 260 11.25 11.86 10.21
CA GLY A 260 10.85 12.69 9.08
C GLY A 260 12.03 13.24 8.27
N LYS A 261 13.13 13.63 8.93
CA LYS A 261 14.38 14.04 8.27
C LYS A 261 15.03 12.87 7.52
N CYS A 262 15.01 11.66 8.09
CA CYS A 262 15.55 10.45 7.45
C CYS A 262 14.77 10.07 6.19
N ILE A 263 13.43 10.06 6.26
CA ILE A 263 12.55 9.74 5.13
C ILE A 263 12.80 10.70 3.96
N ARG A 264 12.91 12.00 4.22
CA ARG A 264 13.20 13.00 3.17
C ARG A 264 14.56 12.81 2.49
N LYS A 265 15.57 12.33 3.23
CA LYS A 265 16.89 12.01 2.64
C LYS A 265 16.80 10.78 1.74
N LEU A 266 16.10 9.74 2.19
CA LEU A 266 15.92 8.52 1.42
C LEU A 266 15.16 8.77 0.11
N ASP A 267 14.11 9.59 0.14
CA ASP A 267 13.33 9.94 -1.05
C ASP A 267 14.18 10.69 -2.11
N ARG A 268 15.05 11.62 -1.67
CA ARG A 268 15.98 12.32 -2.58
C ARG A 268 16.99 11.37 -3.24
N THR A 269 17.56 10.44 -2.47
CA THR A 269 18.49 9.43 -3.01
C THR A 269 17.77 8.48 -3.98
N GLY A 270 16.55 8.08 -3.65
CA GLY A 270 15.70 7.24 -4.51
C GLY A 270 15.44 7.86 -5.88
N ARG A 271 15.00 9.13 -5.93
CA ARG A 271 14.76 9.86 -7.19
C ARG A 271 16.02 9.97 -8.05
N ASN A 272 17.14 10.40 -7.46
CA ASN A 272 18.41 10.49 -8.17
C ASN A 272 18.84 9.15 -8.78
N THR A 273 18.59 8.04 -8.08
CA THR A 273 18.98 6.71 -8.56
C THR A 273 18.08 6.27 -9.71
N ASN A 274 16.78 6.56 -9.62
CA ASN A 274 15.83 6.28 -10.69
C ASN A 274 16.12 7.07 -11.97
N ASP A 275 16.51 8.34 -11.83
CA ASP A 275 16.88 9.20 -12.97
C ASP A 275 18.16 8.67 -13.65
N ILE A 276 19.15 8.24 -12.87
CA ILE A 276 20.39 7.64 -13.40
C ILE A 276 20.08 6.33 -14.15
N VAL A 277 19.27 5.44 -13.57
CA VAL A 277 18.91 4.16 -14.18
C VAL A 277 18.14 4.39 -15.49
N SER A 278 17.13 5.27 -15.47
CA SER A 278 16.36 5.62 -16.66
C SER A 278 17.25 6.21 -17.76
N GLY A 279 18.20 7.07 -17.40
CA GLY A 279 19.17 7.63 -18.34
C GLY A 279 20.14 6.59 -18.93
N LEU A 280 20.56 5.59 -18.14
CA LEU A 280 21.40 4.50 -18.63
C LEU A 280 20.63 3.56 -19.56
N GLU A 281 19.37 3.27 -19.26
CA GLU A 281 18.49 2.45 -20.11
C GLU A 281 18.24 3.12 -21.47
N ALA A 282 17.92 4.42 -21.49
CA ALA A 282 17.74 5.17 -22.73
C ALA A 282 18.99 5.11 -23.63
N ARG A 283 20.17 5.32 -23.05
CA ARG A 283 21.46 5.21 -23.76
C ARG A 283 21.75 3.80 -24.25
N ALA A 284 21.35 2.77 -23.50
CA ALA A 284 21.54 1.38 -23.91
C ALA A 284 20.64 1.02 -25.10
N LYS A 285 19.39 1.49 -25.09
CA LYS A 285 18.42 1.34 -26.20
C LYS A 285 18.89 2.05 -27.46
N GLU A 286 19.35 3.29 -27.35
CA GLU A 286 19.93 4.05 -28.47
C GLU A 286 21.13 3.33 -29.08
N LYS A 287 22.08 2.88 -28.24
CA LYS A 287 23.24 2.08 -28.71
C LYS A 287 22.82 0.76 -29.35
N PHE A 288 21.73 0.15 -28.89
CA PHE A 288 21.18 -1.05 -29.50
C PHE A 288 20.65 -0.77 -30.91
N LEU A 289 19.89 0.31 -31.11
CA LEU A 289 19.37 0.69 -32.42
C LEU A 289 20.49 1.00 -33.42
N VAL A 290 21.50 1.77 -33.01
CA VAL A 290 22.66 2.06 -33.87
C VAL A 290 23.36 0.77 -34.30
N ARG A 291 23.64 -0.13 -33.35
CA ARG A 291 24.25 -1.43 -33.67
C ARG A 291 23.35 -2.30 -34.53
N LEU A 292 22.02 -2.24 -34.34
CA LEU A 292 21.08 -3.03 -35.13
C LEU A 292 21.10 -2.53 -36.59
N MET A 293 21.07 -1.22 -36.80
CA MET A 293 21.17 -0.59 -38.11
C MET A 293 22.45 -0.99 -38.84
N GLU A 294 23.62 -0.83 -38.20
CA GLU A 294 24.93 -1.25 -38.73
C GLU A 294 24.94 -2.74 -39.10
N ARG A 295 24.28 -3.56 -38.29
CA ARG A 295 24.22 -5.02 -38.45
C ARG A 295 23.27 -5.50 -39.54
N LEU A 296 22.29 -4.68 -39.91
CA LEU A 296 21.34 -4.91 -40.99
C LEU A 296 21.79 -4.23 -42.28
N GLU A 297 22.94 -3.52 -42.27
CA GLU A 297 23.51 -2.83 -43.44
C GLU A 297 22.54 -1.81 -44.05
N LEU A 298 21.78 -1.15 -43.18
CA LEU A 298 20.77 -0.17 -43.55
C LEU A 298 21.34 1.25 -43.58
N GLU A 299 20.92 2.04 -44.57
CA GLU A 299 21.23 3.47 -44.62
C GLU A 299 20.33 4.25 -43.65
N PRO A 300 20.89 5.14 -42.81
CA PRO A 300 20.15 5.83 -41.75
C PRO A 300 19.02 6.75 -42.25
N GLU A 301 19.17 7.29 -43.46
CA GLU A 301 18.24 8.27 -44.04
C GLU A 301 16.90 7.64 -44.44
N LEU A 302 16.83 6.31 -44.54
CA LEU A 302 15.68 5.56 -45.07
C LEU A 302 14.88 4.82 -44.00
N GLN A 303 15.17 5.05 -42.72
CA GLN A 303 14.63 4.21 -41.65
C GLN A 303 13.54 4.85 -40.79
N ASP A 304 13.36 6.18 -40.86
CA ASP A 304 12.22 6.83 -40.22
C ASP A 304 11.07 6.92 -41.23
N PRO A 305 9.96 6.19 -41.02
CA PRO A 305 8.82 6.23 -41.91
C PRO A 305 8.30 7.64 -42.15
N GLU A 306 8.28 8.51 -41.13
CA GLU A 306 7.72 9.86 -41.27
C GLU A 306 8.56 10.71 -42.22
N VAL A 307 9.89 10.61 -42.11
CA VAL A 307 10.84 11.28 -42.99
C VAL A 307 10.73 10.75 -44.42
N VAL A 308 10.70 9.42 -44.58
CA VAL A 308 10.60 8.76 -45.89
C VAL A 308 9.28 9.10 -46.58
N ILE A 309 8.15 9.00 -45.88
CA ILE A 309 6.82 9.34 -46.39
C ILE A 309 6.79 10.81 -46.83
N SER A 310 7.36 11.72 -46.03
CA SER A 310 7.42 13.15 -46.36
C SER A 310 8.29 13.45 -47.58
N GLN A 311 9.40 12.71 -47.76
CA GLN A 311 10.25 12.85 -48.95
C GLN A 311 9.53 12.35 -50.22
N VAL A 312 8.91 11.17 -50.15
CA VAL A 312 8.16 10.60 -51.28
C VAL A 312 6.96 11.47 -51.61
N GLU A 313 6.22 11.97 -50.63
CA GLU A 313 5.10 12.87 -50.87
C GLU A 313 5.54 14.12 -51.63
N LYS A 314 6.64 14.77 -51.20
CA LYS A 314 7.18 15.94 -51.92
C LYS A 314 7.57 15.59 -53.34
N LEU A 315 8.24 14.45 -53.54
CA LEU A 315 8.63 13.96 -54.86
C LEU A 315 7.42 13.76 -55.77
N LEU A 316 6.40 13.06 -55.28
CA LEU A 316 5.15 12.80 -56.02
C LEU A 316 4.36 14.08 -56.27
N HIS A 317 4.36 15.02 -55.32
CA HIS A 317 3.71 16.31 -55.50
C HIS A 317 4.39 17.10 -56.63
N VAL A 318 5.72 17.17 -56.67
CA VAL A 318 6.43 17.84 -57.77
C VAL A 318 6.15 17.15 -59.11
N GLU A 319 6.06 15.82 -59.13
CA GLU A 319 5.77 15.06 -60.36
C GLU A 319 4.33 15.27 -60.86
N PHE A 320 3.35 15.34 -59.96
CA PHE A 320 1.93 15.25 -60.32
C PHE A 320 1.10 16.51 -60.01
N ALA A 321 1.66 17.59 -59.46
CA ALA A 321 0.89 18.80 -59.12
C ALA A 321 0.65 19.76 -60.30
N ASP A 322 1.61 19.90 -61.22
CA ASP A 322 1.61 20.99 -62.23
C ASP A 322 2.03 20.54 -63.64
N GLN A 323 2.06 19.24 -63.93
CA GLN A 323 2.50 18.75 -65.24
C GLN A 323 1.33 18.71 -66.24
N TYR A 324 1.32 19.68 -67.14
CA TYR A 324 0.52 19.62 -68.37
C TYR A 324 1.33 18.91 -69.44
N TYR A 325 0.91 17.71 -69.83
CA TYR A 325 1.44 17.04 -71.01
C TYR A 325 0.42 17.11 -72.13
N ASN A 326 0.81 17.68 -73.27
CA ASN A 326 -0.06 17.78 -74.46
C ASN A 326 -1.45 18.36 -74.15
N HIS A 327 -1.53 19.42 -73.33
CA HIS A 327 -2.78 20.08 -72.92
C HIS A 327 -3.71 19.23 -72.03
N ARG A 328 -3.16 18.26 -71.31
CA ARG A 328 -3.91 17.44 -70.36
C ARG A 328 -3.23 17.46 -68.99
N ALA A 329 -4.01 17.73 -67.95
CA ALA A 329 -3.53 17.70 -66.57
C ALA A 329 -3.52 16.25 -66.07
N ILE A 330 -2.32 15.70 -65.86
CA ILE A 330 -2.17 14.39 -65.21
C ILE A 330 -2.25 14.57 -63.69
N ARG A 331 -3.04 13.73 -63.01
CA ARG A 331 -3.21 13.81 -61.55
C ARG A 331 -2.64 12.60 -60.83
N GLY A 332 -2.07 12.83 -59.67
CA GLY A 332 -1.73 11.78 -58.72
C GLY A 332 -2.99 11.17 -58.10
N MET A 333 -2.85 9.98 -57.50
CA MET A 333 -3.96 9.37 -56.78
C MET A 333 -4.46 10.29 -55.66
N SER A 334 -5.75 10.63 -55.66
CA SER A 334 -6.35 11.42 -54.59
C SER A 334 -6.95 10.54 -53.50
N ALA A 335 -6.98 11.06 -52.26
CA ALA A 335 -7.62 10.40 -51.13
C ALA A 335 -9.11 10.11 -51.39
N ASN A 336 -9.82 11.03 -52.05
CA ASN A 336 -11.23 10.88 -52.36
C ASN A 336 -11.47 9.69 -53.30
N LEU A 337 -10.64 9.53 -54.34
CA LEU A 337 -10.75 8.40 -55.27
C LEU A 337 -10.49 7.06 -54.57
N LEU A 338 -9.47 7.00 -53.70
CA LEU A 338 -9.18 5.81 -52.90
C LEU A 338 -10.33 5.45 -51.95
N GLN A 339 -10.90 6.44 -51.27
CA GLN A 339 -11.98 6.20 -50.31
C GLN A 339 -13.30 5.81 -50.98
N GLN A 340 -13.54 6.29 -52.21
CA GLN A 340 -14.71 5.91 -52.99
C GLN A 340 -14.61 4.48 -53.52
N ASP A 341 -13.41 3.92 -53.67
CA ASP A 341 -13.24 2.53 -54.07
C ASP A 341 -13.69 1.58 -52.93
N PRO A 342 -14.71 0.74 -53.16
CA PRO A 342 -15.25 -0.12 -52.11
C PRO A 342 -14.25 -1.18 -51.67
N VAL A 343 -13.36 -1.64 -52.55
CA VAL A 343 -12.38 -2.69 -52.24
C VAL A 343 -11.33 -2.15 -51.27
N PHE A 344 -10.74 -1.00 -51.60
CA PHE A 344 -9.79 -0.30 -50.77
C PHE A 344 -10.40 0.13 -49.44
N SER A 345 -11.57 0.79 -49.47
CA SER A 345 -12.26 1.27 -48.26
C SER A 345 -12.62 0.11 -47.33
N THR A 346 -13.11 -1.01 -47.86
CA THR A 346 -13.42 -2.17 -47.04
C THR A 346 -12.15 -2.74 -46.41
N TRP A 347 -11.08 -2.95 -47.19
CA TRP A 347 -9.81 -3.42 -46.65
C TRP A 347 -9.25 -2.50 -45.56
N LEU A 348 -9.30 -1.17 -45.76
CA LEU A 348 -8.77 -0.18 -44.82
C LEU A 348 -9.49 -0.23 -43.45
N HIS A 349 -10.82 -0.39 -43.45
CA HIS A 349 -11.61 -0.39 -42.20
C HIS A 349 -11.80 -1.77 -41.57
N GLN A 350 -11.47 -2.85 -42.29
CA GLN A 350 -11.48 -4.20 -41.75
C GLN A 350 -10.48 -4.36 -40.59
N LYS A 351 -10.93 -5.02 -39.52
CA LYS A 351 -10.09 -5.48 -38.39
C LYS A 351 -9.58 -6.91 -38.57
N THR A 352 -9.61 -7.42 -39.80
CA THR A 352 -9.08 -8.72 -40.15
C THR A 352 -7.71 -8.57 -40.79
N PRO A 353 -6.78 -9.51 -40.57
CA PRO A 353 -5.51 -9.49 -41.25
C PRO A 353 -5.76 -9.70 -42.76
N GLY A 354 -4.98 -9.01 -43.61
CA GLY A 354 -5.20 -9.09 -45.06
C GLY A 354 -4.18 -8.32 -45.87
N VAL A 355 -3.95 -8.77 -47.10
CA VAL A 355 -3.09 -8.11 -48.09
C VAL A 355 -3.97 -7.45 -49.13
N LEU A 356 -3.79 -6.15 -49.37
CA LEU A 356 -4.37 -5.44 -50.50
C LEU A 356 -3.30 -5.21 -51.57
N LEU A 357 -3.49 -5.83 -52.72
CA LEU A 357 -2.68 -5.61 -53.90
C LEU A 357 -3.37 -4.59 -54.82
N ILE A 358 -2.76 -3.42 -54.99
CA ILE A 358 -3.20 -2.40 -55.94
C ILE A 358 -2.25 -2.33 -57.15
N GLY A 359 -2.84 -2.23 -58.34
CA GLY A 359 -2.11 -2.18 -59.60
C GLY A 359 -2.71 -1.17 -60.56
N GLY A 360 -1.85 -0.40 -61.21
CA GLY A 360 -2.28 0.68 -62.11
C GLY A 360 -1.22 1.10 -63.10
N LYS A 361 -1.66 1.83 -64.12
CA LYS A 361 -0.82 2.37 -65.19
C LYS A 361 -0.79 3.88 -65.09
N ASN A 362 0.39 4.45 -65.30
CA ASN A 362 0.50 5.88 -65.58
C ASN A 362 -0.14 6.16 -66.94
N TYR A 363 -0.65 7.38 -67.12
CA TYR A 363 -1.26 7.81 -68.36
C TYR A 363 -0.27 7.78 -69.55
N PHE A 364 1.00 8.09 -69.29
CA PHE A 364 2.09 7.92 -70.24
C PHE A 364 3.07 6.85 -69.75
N ASP A 365 3.26 5.80 -70.54
CA ASP A 365 4.23 4.72 -70.30
C ASP A 365 5.58 4.97 -71.02
N HIS A 366 5.77 6.19 -71.55
CA HIS A 366 6.95 6.61 -72.33
C HIS A 366 7.89 7.57 -71.60
N SER A 367 7.53 8.02 -70.38
CA SER A 367 8.44 8.85 -69.59
C SER A 367 9.56 7.99 -69.02
N ASP A 368 10.81 8.42 -69.19
CA ASP A 368 11.98 7.90 -68.47
C ASP A 368 11.84 8.00 -66.93
N VAL A 369 10.76 8.63 -66.45
CA VAL A 369 10.40 8.76 -65.04
C VAL A 369 9.67 7.50 -64.56
N GLU A 370 10.32 6.76 -63.66
CA GLU A 370 9.82 5.48 -63.13
C GLU A 370 8.82 5.62 -61.98
N LEU A 371 8.35 6.83 -61.61
CA LEU A 371 7.41 7.06 -60.51
C LEU A 371 5.98 6.61 -60.87
N SER A 372 5.22 6.09 -59.91
CA SER A 372 3.82 5.66 -60.14
C SER A 372 2.84 6.63 -59.53
N TRP A 373 1.78 6.98 -60.27
CA TRP A 373 0.71 7.82 -59.72
C TRP A 373 0.01 7.16 -58.51
N LEU A 374 0.00 5.82 -58.45
CA LEU A 374 -0.48 5.04 -57.31
C LEU A 374 0.38 5.14 -56.06
N SER A 375 1.65 5.58 -56.17
CA SER A 375 2.50 5.78 -54.99
C SER A 375 1.92 6.83 -54.03
N SER A 376 1.08 7.74 -54.54
CA SER A 376 0.31 8.69 -53.70
C SER A 376 -0.70 7.97 -52.80
N ALA A 377 -1.21 6.80 -53.21
CA ALA A 377 -2.05 5.95 -52.38
C ALA A 377 -1.29 5.32 -51.22
N SER A 378 -0.05 4.87 -51.49
CA SER A 378 0.84 4.32 -50.46
C SER A 378 1.17 5.37 -49.42
N VAL A 379 1.53 6.58 -49.83
CA VAL A 379 1.77 7.75 -48.95
C VAL A 379 0.53 8.06 -48.12
N TRP A 380 -0.64 8.19 -48.76
CA TRP A 380 -1.88 8.51 -48.06
C TRP A 380 -2.25 7.43 -47.04
N THR A 381 -2.14 6.15 -47.43
CA THR A 381 -2.43 5.03 -46.54
C THR A 381 -1.51 5.04 -45.33
N ALA A 382 -0.21 5.22 -45.55
CA ALA A 382 0.78 5.29 -44.48
C ALA A 382 0.43 6.41 -43.49
N LYS A 383 0.16 7.63 -43.97
CA LYS A 383 -0.27 8.75 -43.12
C LYS A 383 -1.58 8.47 -42.37
N SER A 384 -2.57 7.89 -43.05
CA SER A 384 -3.88 7.60 -42.44
C SER A 384 -3.82 6.52 -41.33
N GLN A 385 -2.75 5.73 -41.31
CA GLN A 385 -2.57 4.62 -40.38
C GLN A 385 -1.52 4.91 -39.30
N GLU A 386 -0.96 6.12 -39.28
CA GLU A 386 0.03 6.53 -38.29
C GLU A 386 -0.50 6.46 -36.85
N ASP A 387 -1.76 6.88 -36.65
CA ASP A 387 -2.42 6.88 -35.33
C ASP A 387 -3.13 5.54 -34.98
N ASN A 388 -3.32 4.66 -35.97
CA ASN A 388 -4.19 3.48 -35.84
C ASN A 388 -3.45 2.19 -35.44
N GLY A 389 -2.15 2.25 -35.15
CA GLY A 389 -1.36 1.10 -34.72
C GLY A 389 0.13 1.25 -35.02
N CYS A 390 0.76 0.12 -35.33
CA CYS A 390 2.17 0.10 -35.70
C CYS A 390 2.30 0.14 -37.23
N LEU A 391 2.61 1.33 -37.76
CA LEU A 391 2.90 1.54 -39.17
C LEU A 391 4.36 1.19 -39.48
N LEU A 392 4.56 0.36 -40.49
CA LEU A 392 5.85 0.12 -41.13
C LEU A 392 5.71 0.44 -42.61
N ALA A 393 6.58 1.29 -43.15
CA ALA A 393 6.46 1.74 -44.53
C ALA A 393 7.80 1.68 -45.25
N PHE A 394 7.77 1.19 -46.50
CA PHE A 394 8.95 1.12 -47.35
C PHE A 394 8.59 1.49 -48.78
N PHE A 395 9.39 2.38 -49.38
CA PHE A 395 9.17 2.89 -50.73
C PHE A 395 10.37 2.52 -51.59
N CYS A 396 10.16 1.61 -52.55
CA CYS A 396 11.26 1.10 -53.36
C CYS A 396 11.80 2.12 -54.37
N GLN A 397 11.05 3.19 -54.65
CA GLN A 397 11.42 4.25 -55.59
C GLN A 397 11.38 5.61 -54.88
N MET A 398 12.56 6.09 -54.44
CA MET A 398 12.71 7.33 -53.68
C MET A 398 13.19 8.53 -54.53
N THR A 399 13.51 8.32 -55.79
CA THR A 399 14.04 9.34 -56.71
C THR A 399 13.48 9.15 -58.13
N HIS A 400 13.57 10.17 -58.99
CA HIS A 400 13.13 10.05 -60.39
C HIS A 400 13.96 9.05 -61.21
N SER A 401 15.23 8.86 -60.85
CA SER A 401 16.21 8.08 -61.62
C SER A 401 16.93 7.06 -60.73
N MET A 402 16.21 6.03 -60.30
CA MET A 402 16.80 4.89 -59.59
C MET A 402 17.17 3.80 -60.58
N GLY A 403 18.45 3.76 -60.97
CA GLY A 403 18.98 2.69 -61.81
C GLY A 403 18.89 1.31 -61.12
N ARG A 404 19.02 0.23 -61.88
CA ARG A 404 18.93 -1.15 -61.34
C ARG A 404 19.86 -1.42 -60.17
N SER A 405 21.06 -0.84 -60.19
CA SER A 405 22.06 -1.00 -59.12
C SER A 405 21.68 -0.30 -57.81
N GLY A 406 20.80 0.71 -57.87
CA GLY A 406 20.31 1.45 -56.70
C GLY A 406 19.00 0.89 -56.12
N ARG A 407 18.43 -0.17 -56.72
CA ARG A 407 17.20 -0.80 -56.24
C ARG A 407 17.46 -1.66 -55.01
N TYR A 408 16.52 -1.62 -54.07
CA TYR A 408 16.58 -2.41 -52.85
C TYR A 408 16.20 -3.86 -53.09
N THR A 409 16.85 -4.79 -52.41
CA THR A 409 16.48 -6.20 -52.40
C THR A 409 15.31 -6.46 -51.45
N PHE A 410 14.57 -7.55 -51.63
CA PHE A 410 13.50 -7.93 -50.71
C PHE A 410 14.00 -8.11 -49.26
N GLN A 411 15.24 -8.59 -49.09
CA GLN A 411 15.89 -8.72 -47.79
C GLN A 411 16.01 -7.36 -47.11
N GLN A 412 16.44 -6.33 -47.85
CA GLN A 412 16.59 -4.96 -47.31
C GLN A 412 15.24 -4.37 -46.89
N ILE A 413 14.15 -4.67 -47.61
CA ILE A 413 12.79 -4.24 -47.23
C ILE A 413 12.42 -4.81 -45.85
N VAL A 414 12.61 -6.11 -45.64
CA VAL A 414 12.29 -6.77 -44.37
C VAL A 414 13.24 -6.33 -43.25
N ASP A 415 14.52 -6.16 -43.55
CA ASP A 415 15.50 -5.63 -42.61
C ASP A 415 15.11 -4.22 -42.16
N SER A 416 14.63 -3.36 -43.07
CA SER A 416 14.08 -2.06 -42.72
C SER A 416 12.85 -2.18 -41.81
N PHE A 417 11.92 -3.10 -42.07
CA PHE A 417 10.78 -3.33 -41.17
C PHE A 417 11.19 -3.81 -39.78
N ILE A 418 12.19 -4.70 -39.67
CA ILE A 418 12.75 -5.12 -38.39
C ILE A 418 13.33 -3.93 -37.64
N TYR A 419 14.05 -3.04 -38.34
CA TYR A 419 14.61 -1.84 -37.73
C TYR A 419 13.52 -0.84 -37.32
N GLN A 420 12.57 -0.52 -38.20
CA GLN A 420 11.45 0.39 -37.92
C GLN A 420 10.64 -0.08 -36.70
N LEU A 421 10.38 -1.38 -36.61
CA LEU A 421 9.74 -2.00 -35.45
C LEU A 421 10.58 -1.78 -34.18
N ALA A 422 11.90 -1.94 -34.27
CA ALA A 422 12.82 -1.74 -33.14
C ALA A 422 12.89 -0.27 -32.71
N ALA A 423 12.90 0.65 -33.67
CA ALA A 423 12.94 2.09 -33.41
C ALA A 423 11.66 2.58 -32.73
N ARG A 424 10.49 2.09 -33.17
CA ARG A 424 9.19 2.45 -32.56
C ARG A 424 8.97 1.81 -31.19
N HIS A 425 9.51 0.61 -30.97
CA HIS A 425 9.32 -0.14 -29.73
C HIS A 425 10.65 -0.68 -29.18
N PRO A 426 11.54 0.22 -28.73
CA PRO A 426 12.90 -0.15 -28.32
C PRO A 426 12.90 -1.10 -27.12
N ASP A 427 11.90 -1.02 -26.25
CA ASP A 427 11.84 -1.78 -25.00
C ASP A 427 11.54 -3.25 -25.26
N ALA A 428 10.48 -3.52 -26.03
CA ALA A 428 10.07 -4.86 -26.41
C ALA A 428 11.18 -5.57 -27.19
N LEU A 429 11.84 -4.86 -28.11
CA LEU A 429 12.87 -5.46 -28.96
C LEU A 429 14.26 -5.51 -28.34
N TYR A 430 14.58 -4.63 -27.38
CA TYR A 430 15.79 -4.78 -26.57
C TYR A 430 15.77 -6.07 -25.76
N ALA A 431 14.60 -6.45 -25.21
CA ALA A 431 14.43 -7.75 -24.53
C ALA A 431 14.68 -8.94 -25.48
N GLN A 432 14.40 -8.77 -26.78
CA GLN A 432 14.62 -9.76 -27.83
C GLN A 432 16.01 -9.72 -28.49
N GLN A 433 16.93 -8.87 -28.03
CA GLN A 433 18.24 -8.68 -28.67
C GLN A 433 19.01 -10.00 -28.89
N LYS A 434 18.89 -10.95 -27.96
CA LYS A 434 19.52 -12.27 -28.06
C LYS A 434 18.92 -13.11 -29.20
N THR A 435 17.59 -13.09 -29.37
CA THR A 435 16.89 -13.78 -30.46
C THR A 435 17.30 -13.20 -31.80
N ILE A 436 17.25 -11.87 -31.95
CA ILE A 436 17.70 -11.16 -33.17
C ILE A 436 19.15 -11.55 -33.50
N SER A 437 20.04 -11.49 -32.50
CA SER A 437 21.45 -11.83 -32.69
C SER A 437 21.69 -13.30 -33.03
N LYS A 438 20.84 -14.22 -32.52
CA LYS A 438 20.92 -15.66 -32.80
C LYS A 438 20.42 -15.97 -34.21
N THR A 439 19.26 -15.45 -34.59
CA THR A 439 18.66 -15.67 -35.91
C THR A 439 19.55 -15.12 -37.02
N ARG A 440 20.13 -13.93 -36.82
CA ARG A 440 21.08 -13.34 -37.78
C ARG A 440 22.35 -14.17 -38.00
N LYS A 441 22.80 -14.90 -36.97
CA LYS A 441 23.97 -15.79 -37.06
C LYS A 441 23.62 -17.17 -37.63
N SER A 442 22.35 -17.45 -37.92
CA SER A 442 21.95 -18.71 -38.54
C SER A 442 22.42 -18.79 -39.98
N THR A 443 22.71 -19.99 -40.45
CA THR A 443 23.10 -20.23 -41.84
C THR A 443 22.01 -19.79 -42.82
N ALA A 444 20.73 -19.92 -42.43
CA ALA A 444 19.60 -19.50 -43.25
C ALA A 444 19.58 -17.99 -43.51
N TRP A 445 20.05 -17.16 -42.58
CA TRP A 445 20.05 -15.69 -42.75
C TRP A 445 20.98 -15.23 -43.88
N SER A 446 22.14 -15.88 -44.00
CA SER A 446 23.20 -15.58 -44.97
C SER A 446 23.28 -16.66 -46.06
N ASP A 447 22.18 -17.37 -46.31
CA ASP A 447 22.13 -18.39 -47.35
C ASP A 447 22.29 -17.75 -48.73
N ASN A 448 23.00 -18.44 -49.64
CA ASN A 448 23.13 -17.98 -51.02
C ASN A 448 21.79 -18.05 -51.76
N ASN A 449 20.88 -18.93 -51.31
CA ASN A 449 19.50 -18.96 -51.77
C ASN A 449 18.73 -17.79 -51.16
N ARG A 450 18.36 -16.83 -52.02
CA ARG A 450 17.68 -15.59 -51.64
C ARG A 450 16.32 -15.84 -50.99
N THR A 451 15.57 -16.85 -51.44
CA THR A 451 14.27 -17.23 -50.89
C THR A 451 14.43 -17.73 -49.45
N VAL A 452 15.43 -18.58 -49.19
CA VAL A 452 15.76 -19.04 -47.82
C VAL A 452 16.15 -17.86 -46.91
N ALA A 453 17.01 -16.97 -47.42
CA ALA A 453 17.44 -15.78 -46.69
C ALA A 453 16.31 -14.79 -46.41
N PHE A 454 15.36 -14.66 -47.34
CA PHE A 454 14.17 -13.83 -47.21
C PHE A 454 13.16 -14.42 -46.23
N GLU A 455 12.89 -15.72 -46.29
CA GLU A 455 12.06 -16.43 -45.32
C GLU A 455 12.62 -16.34 -43.90
N ALA A 456 13.94 -16.46 -43.74
CA ALA A 456 14.59 -16.33 -42.44
C ALA A 456 14.37 -14.94 -41.81
N ARG A 457 14.44 -13.88 -42.62
CA ARG A 457 14.16 -12.49 -42.20
C ARG A 457 12.69 -12.29 -41.87
N THR A 458 11.81 -12.76 -42.75
CA THR A 458 10.35 -12.67 -42.59
C THR A 458 9.91 -13.39 -41.31
N ARG A 459 10.46 -14.58 -41.05
CA ARG A 459 10.22 -15.33 -39.81
C ARG A 459 10.68 -14.58 -38.57
N LEU A 460 11.84 -13.92 -38.61
CA LEU A 460 12.25 -13.04 -37.52
C LEU A 460 11.25 -11.91 -37.31
N LEU A 461 10.81 -11.22 -38.37
CA LEU A 461 9.82 -10.15 -38.27
C LEU A 461 8.51 -10.64 -37.62
N ILE A 462 8.02 -11.83 -38.00
CA ILE A 462 6.87 -12.49 -37.36
C ILE A 462 7.12 -12.70 -35.86
N ASP A 463 8.25 -13.28 -35.50
CA ASP A 463 8.58 -13.59 -34.10
C ASP A 463 8.68 -12.31 -33.26
N LEU A 464 9.18 -11.22 -33.85
CA LEU A 464 9.22 -9.91 -33.22
C LEU A 464 7.81 -9.34 -33.03
N MET A 465 6.97 -9.35 -34.07
CA MET A 465 5.56 -8.91 -33.99
C MET A 465 4.76 -9.73 -32.97
N ALA A 466 5.02 -11.03 -32.85
CA ALA A 466 4.34 -11.91 -31.91
C ALA A 466 4.60 -11.58 -30.42
N SER A 467 5.55 -10.69 -30.11
CA SER A 467 5.78 -10.21 -28.74
C SER A 467 4.90 -9.05 -28.30
N PHE A 468 4.13 -8.48 -29.23
CA PHE A 468 3.19 -7.40 -28.96
C PHE A 468 1.83 -7.94 -28.52
N GLU A 469 0.99 -7.05 -27.97
CA GLU A 469 -0.35 -7.41 -27.54
C GLU A 469 -1.21 -7.89 -28.72
N ASN A 470 -2.11 -8.84 -28.49
CA ASN A 470 -2.87 -9.53 -29.55
C ASN A 470 -3.79 -8.61 -30.36
N ASP A 471 -4.13 -7.44 -29.81
CA ASP A 471 -4.96 -6.41 -30.41
C ASP A 471 -4.14 -5.36 -31.18
N THR A 472 -2.81 -5.43 -31.14
CA THR A 472 -1.95 -4.55 -31.94
C THR A 472 -2.17 -4.81 -33.43
N ILE A 473 -2.49 -3.75 -34.17
CA ILE A 473 -2.62 -3.77 -35.63
C ILE A 473 -1.30 -3.28 -36.24
N PHE A 474 -0.65 -4.14 -37.01
CA PHE A 474 0.50 -3.80 -37.85
C PHE A 474 0.01 -3.47 -39.25
N THR A 475 0.32 -2.27 -39.74
CA THR A 475 0.08 -1.90 -41.14
C THR A 475 1.42 -1.78 -41.85
N LEU A 476 1.65 -2.63 -42.83
CA LEU A 476 2.83 -2.61 -43.68
C LEU A 476 2.44 -1.97 -45.01
N VAL A 477 3.16 -0.93 -45.43
CA VAL A 477 2.99 -0.29 -46.73
C VAL A 477 4.25 -0.52 -47.54
N ILE A 478 4.12 -1.23 -48.67
CA ILE A 478 5.23 -1.48 -49.60
C ILE A 478 4.88 -0.88 -50.94
N ASP A 479 5.54 0.22 -51.26
CA ASP A 479 5.37 0.91 -52.52
C ASP A 479 6.40 0.45 -53.56
N ARG A 480 5.91 0.15 -54.77
CA ARG A 480 6.70 -0.27 -55.93
C ARG A 480 7.55 -1.52 -55.69
N LEU A 481 6.94 -2.56 -55.12
CA LEU A 481 7.60 -3.84 -54.92
C LEU A 481 8.13 -4.44 -56.26
N ASP A 482 7.46 -4.14 -57.38
CA ASP A 482 7.90 -4.45 -58.75
C ASP A 482 9.23 -3.81 -59.16
N ARG A 483 9.69 -2.78 -58.43
CA ARG A 483 10.96 -2.08 -58.64
C ARG A 483 12.03 -2.48 -57.65
N SER A 484 11.79 -3.46 -56.79
CA SER A 484 12.86 -4.08 -56.02
C SER A 484 13.82 -4.86 -56.92
N ARG A 485 15.06 -5.05 -56.47
CA ARG A 485 16.05 -5.90 -57.11
C ARG A 485 15.81 -7.34 -56.66
N ALA A 486 15.08 -8.07 -57.48
CA ALA A 486 14.79 -9.48 -57.29
C ALA A 486 15.98 -10.34 -57.77
N CYS A 487 16.52 -10.05 -58.96
CA CYS A 487 17.75 -10.63 -59.51
C CYS A 487 18.57 -9.66 -60.41
N GLU A 488 19.77 -10.06 -60.83
CA GLU A 488 20.50 -9.41 -61.93
C GLU A 488 19.91 -9.80 -63.30
N ASP A 489 19.27 -10.98 -63.37
CA ASP A 489 18.63 -11.53 -64.56
C ASP A 489 17.13 -11.19 -64.61
N ALA A 490 16.70 -10.59 -65.72
CA ALA A 490 15.36 -10.03 -65.88
C ALA A 490 14.21 -11.07 -65.85
N ASP A 491 14.50 -12.33 -66.18
CA ASP A 491 13.51 -13.41 -66.14
C ASP A 491 13.34 -14.00 -64.72
N GLU A 492 14.40 -14.00 -63.90
CA GLU A 492 14.35 -14.41 -62.49
C GLU A 492 13.65 -13.38 -61.59
N ASP A 493 13.53 -12.13 -62.06
CA ASP A 493 12.88 -11.05 -61.30
C ASP A 493 11.43 -11.39 -60.94
N VAL A 494 10.74 -12.18 -61.76
CA VAL A 494 9.31 -12.40 -61.56
C VAL A 494 8.99 -13.57 -60.65
N GLU A 495 9.76 -14.67 -60.72
CA GLU A 495 9.63 -15.77 -59.75
C GLU A 495 9.97 -15.26 -58.34
N ALA A 496 11.02 -14.45 -58.21
CA ALA A 496 11.40 -13.87 -56.93
C ALA A 496 10.37 -12.86 -56.39
N LEU A 497 9.65 -12.13 -57.25
CA LEU A 497 8.51 -11.30 -56.82
C LEU A 497 7.34 -12.17 -56.30
N GLU A 498 7.07 -13.29 -56.96
CA GLU A 498 6.05 -14.25 -56.52
C GLU A 498 6.43 -14.86 -55.15
N ASP A 499 7.67 -15.30 -54.98
CA ASP A 499 8.21 -15.78 -53.69
C ASP A 499 8.10 -14.71 -52.60
N ALA A 500 8.44 -13.46 -52.92
CA ALA A 500 8.35 -12.35 -51.98
C ALA A 500 6.92 -12.14 -51.48
N VAL A 501 5.95 -12.11 -52.40
CA VAL A 501 4.53 -11.96 -52.08
C VAL A 501 4.00 -13.17 -51.31
N SER A 502 4.47 -14.38 -51.63
CA SER A 502 4.13 -15.59 -50.88
C SER A 502 4.57 -15.49 -49.42
N ALA A 503 5.80 -15.08 -49.13
CA ALA A 503 6.26 -14.95 -47.74
C ALA A 503 5.55 -13.79 -47.00
N LEU A 504 5.18 -12.71 -47.70
CA LEU A 504 4.34 -11.65 -47.12
C LEU A 504 2.91 -12.15 -46.80
N LEU A 505 2.34 -13.04 -47.61
CA LEU A 505 1.07 -13.69 -47.29
C LEU A 505 1.20 -14.58 -46.04
N ASP A 506 2.36 -15.22 -45.82
CA ASP A 506 2.61 -16.00 -44.62
C ASP A 506 2.67 -15.14 -43.34
N LEU A 507 3.05 -13.86 -43.44
CA LEU A 507 2.92 -12.89 -42.32
C LEU A 507 1.45 -12.78 -41.87
N VAL A 508 0.53 -12.72 -42.85
CA VAL A 508 -0.91 -12.51 -42.63
C VAL A 508 -1.60 -13.80 -42.19
N ARG A 509 -1.17 -14.94 -42.73
CA ARG A 509 -1.84 -16.24 -42.55
C ARG A 509 -1.61 -16.92 -41.21
N ASN A 510 -0.72 -16.40 -40.37
CA ASN A 510 -0.19 -17.18 -39.27
C ASN A 510 -1.26 -17.66 -38.27
N GLU A 511 -1.74 -18.91 -38.44
CA GLU A 511 -3.00 -19.46 -37.89
C GLU A 511 -2.98 -19.73 -36.37
N GLY A 512 -1.90 -19.36 -35.69
CA GLY A 512 -1.69 -19.64 -34.27
C GLY A 512 -2.39 -18.65 -33.34
N GLY A 513 -3.73 -18.58 -33.36
CA GLY A 513 -4.71 -18.11 -32.34
C GLY A 513 -4.49 -16.91 -31.39
N LYS A 514 -3.29 -16.33 -31.29
CA LYS A 514 -2.89 -15.25 -30.38
C LYS A 514 -1.73 -14.47 -31.02
N LYS A 515 -2.01 -13.84 -32.16
CA LYS A 515 -1.01 -13.10 -32.93
C LYS A 515 -1.59 -11.74 -33.32
N PRO A 516 -0.72 -10.73 -33.47
CA PRO A 516 -1.17 -9.41 -33.85
C PRO A 516 -1.76 -9.40 -35.26
N LEU A 517 -2.62 -8.42 -35.51
CA LEU A 517 -3.33 -8.28 -36.78
C LEU A 517 -2.41 -7.60 -37.80
N VAL A 518 -2.04 -8.30 -38.88
CA VAL A 518 -1.16 -7.75 -39.93
C VAL A 518 -1.96 -7.39 -41.17
N LYS A 519 -1.86 -6.14 -41.60
CA LYS A 519 -2.42 -5.60 -42.84
C LYS A 519 -1.29 -5.16 -43.74
N ILE A 520 -1.32 -5.53 -45.01
CA ILE A 520 -0.27 -5.19 -45.96
C ILE A 520 -0.87 -4.50 -47.18
N LEU A 521 -0.42 -3.30 -47.51
CA LEU A 521 -0.69 -2.65 -48.79
C LEU A 521 0.51 -2.88 -49.72
N LEU A 522 0.25 -3.48 -50.88
CA LEU A 522 1.24 -3.65 -51.95
C LEU A 522 0.81 -2.80 -53.14
N ALA A 523 1.61 -1.80 -53.48
CA ALA A 523 1.40 -0.98 -54.67
C ALA A 523 2.48 -1.28 -55.73
N MET A 524 2.07 -1.48 -56.98
CA MET A 524 2.98 -1.77 -58.08
C MET A 524 2.38 -1.42 -59.44
N ASN A 525 3.15 -1.63 -60.52
CA ASN A 525 2.62 -1.46 -61.88
C ASN A 525 1.50 -2.49 -62.19
N ASP A 526 0.62 -2.14 -63.12
CA ASP A 526 -0.54 -2.98 -63.48
C ASP A 526 -0.12 -4.35 -64.04
N LEU A 527 0.98 -4.43 -64.79
CA LEU A 527 1.44 -5.69 -65.38
C LEU A 527 1.86 -6.70 -64.32
N ALA A 528 2.70 -6.29 -63.36
CA ALA A 528 3.12 -7.12 -62.24
C ALA A 528 1.92 -7.49 -61.36
N ALA A 529 1.06 -6.52 -61.04
CA ALA A 529 -0.12 -6.76 -60.22
C ALA A 529 -1.08 -7.77 -60.86
N ARG A 530 -1.34 -7.68 -62.18
CA ARG A 530 -2.18 -8.65 -62.90
C ARG A 530 -1.59 -10.04 -62.89
N ARG A 531 -0.26 -10.15 -63.06
CA ARG A 531 0.42 -11.44 -63.02
C ARG A 531 0.31 -12.08 -61.64
N LEU A 532 0.59 -11.32 -60.58
CA LEU A 532 0.43 -11.80 -59.20
C LEU A 532 -1.02 -12.17 -58.90
N ALA A 533 -1.99 -11.32 -59.27
CA ALA A 533 -3.41 -11.61 -59.05
C ALA A 533 -3.86 -12.92 -59.70
N ARG A 534 -3.30 -13.26 -60.88
CA ARG A 534 -3.55 -14.53 -61.56
C ARG A 534 -2.89 -15.71 -60.85
N ASN A 535 -1.62 -15.57 -60.46
CA ASN A 535 -0.85 -16.66 -59.87
C ASN A 535 -1.26 -16.94 -58.41
N PHE A 536 -1.81 -15.94 -57.72
CA PHE A 536 -2.30 -16.02 -56.34
C PHE A 536 -3.83 -16.00 -56.22
N ASP A 537 -4.59 -16.39 -57.26
CA ASP A 537 -6.06 -16.43 -57.18
C ASP A 537 -6.56 -17.33 -56.03
N TRP A 538 -5.83 -18.42 -55.77
CA TRP A 538 -6.05 -19.31 -54.62
C TRP A 538 -5.92 -18.62 -53.26
N ALA A 539 -5.17 -17.52 -53.17
CA ALA A 539 -4.90 -16.79 -51.94
C ALA A 539 -6.05 -15.86 -51.51
N ARG A 540 -7.09 -15.68 -52.34
CA ARG A 540 -8.26 -14.85 -52.00
C ARG A 540 -8.97 -15.29 -50.74
N ASN A 541 -9.05 -16.60 -50.51
CA ASN A 541 -9.64 -17.17 -49.30
C ASN A 541 -8.79 -16.94 -48.05
N PHE A 542 -7.54 -16.49 -48.22
CA PHE A 542 -6.57 -16.25 -47.16
C PHE A 542 -6.25 -14.77 -46.98
N GLY A 543 -7.19 -13.89 -47.36
CA GLY A 543 -7.09 -12.45 -47.11
C GLY A 543 -6.33 -11.65 -48.18
N LEU A 544 -5.99 -12.24 -49.34
CA LEU A 544 -5.51 -11.46 -50.49
C LEU A 544 -6.69 -10.82 -51.22
N VAL A 545 -6.73 -9.49 -51.20
CA VAL A 545 -7.68 -8.67 -51.93
C VAL A 545 -6.93 -7.96 -53.06
N THR A 546 -7.49 -7.97 -54.27
CA THR A 546 -6.83 -7.39 -55.45
C THR A 546 -7.69 -6.30 -56.07
N LYS A 547 -7.10 -5.12 -56.31
CA LYS A 547 -7.71 -4.06 -57.09
C LYS A 547 -6.72 -3.57 -58.15
N ILE A 548 -6.87 -4.12 -59.35
CA ILE A 548 -6.01 -3.92 -60.52
C ILE A 548 -6.72 -3.10 -61.60
N GLY A 549 -5.96 -2.61 -62.59
CA GLY A 549 -6.51 -1.81 -63.69
C GLY A 549 -6.92 -0.39 -63.30
N TRP A 550 -6.21 0.23 -62.35
CA TRP A 550 -6.34 1.66 -62.14
C TRP A 550 -5.61 2.40 -63.26
N ASP A 551 -6.37 3.03 -64.14
CA ASP A 551 -5.81 3.95 -65.15
C ASP A 551 -5.77 5.35 -64.55
N GLN A 552 -4.65 6.06 -64.74
CA GLN A 552 -4.49 7.42 -64.26
C GLN A 552 -5.55 8.34 -64.87
N GLU A 553 -6.30 9.03 -64.01
CA GLU A 553 -7.30 10.00 -64.45
C GLU A 553 -6.60 11.19 -65.11
N VAL A 554 -7.21 11.64 -66.20
CA VAL A 554 -6.75 12.79 -66.98
C VAL A 554 -7.93 13.70 -67.19
N GLU A 555 -7.76 14.97 -66.80
CA GLU A 555 -8.73 15.99 -67.15
C GLU A 555 -8.40 16.54 -68.54
N ASP A 556 -9.38 16.48 -69.42
CA ASP A 556 -9.40 17.24 -70.66
C ASP A 556 -9.82 18.68 -70.31
N ASP A 557 -8.99 19.67 -70.69
CA ASP A 557 -9.29 21.10 -70.57
C ASP A 557 -10.51 21.54 -71.39
#